data_AF-A0AAX2I7U7-F1
#
_entry.id   AF-A0AAX2I7U7-F1
#
_cell.length_a   1.000
_cell.length_b   1.000
_cell.length_c   1.000
_cell.angle_alpha   90.00
_cell.angle_beta   90.00
_cell.angle_gamma   90.00
#
_symmetry.space_group_name_H-M   'P 1'
#
loop_
_entity.id
_entity.type
_entity.pdbx_description
1 polymer ?
#
loop_
_entity_poly.entity_id
_entity_poly.type
_entity_poly.pdbx_seq_one_letter_code
_entity_poly.pdbx_strand_id
1 'polypeptide(L)'
;MNKLHTEHNAGYPFDVGILAFMQNAYNLFNHFGHLAGNKAIISGCEEIGNTITPGTIFINGELFPFEGGAKGDTVIIKEETNEVTFDDGFLRPLENIRTAAFGRSTPEKTYNWEDFQRVSNLQNLGKNKAENKALEELKDEVGKLKKQKQAVPIGLIALWGKPASEIPAGWREYVNLRGRMPIGIDPDYVKTKDDVQDYRLNALNQSGGERSHKLTIAEIPSHSHNIEGLPTQINDTDRGIGHNSQFSIDDIDTRTSTSTGGDQHHNNMPPYRVVQFIEYVGF
;
A
#
# COMPACT_ATOMS: atom_id res chain seq x y z
N MET A 1 -8.46 52.93 27.81
CA MET A 1 -8.11 53.60 26.54
C MET A 1 -7.94 55.08 26.83
N ASN A 2 -6.90 55.69 26.27
CA ASN A 2 -6.69 57.13 26.36
C ASN A 2 -7.90 57.86 25.77
N LYS A 3 -8.37 58.95 26.40
CA LYS A 3 -9.60 59.65 26.01
C LYS A 3 -9.31 61.13 25.81
N LEU A 4 -9.72 61.65 24.65
CA LEU A 4 -9.73 63.07 24.34
C LEU A 4 -11.16 63.59 24.53
N HIS A 5 -11.33 64.69 25.25
CA HIS A 5 -12.64 65.32 25.47
C HIS A 5 -12.82 66.49 24.49
N THR A 6 -13.52 66.25 23.38
CA THR A 6 -13.60 67.19 22.23
C THR A 6 -14.79 68.14 22.25
N GLU A 7 -15.74 67.98 23.17
CA GLU A 7 -17.03 68.69 23.18
C GLU A 7 -17.08 69.88 24.16
N HIS A 8 -15.94 70.48 24.50
CA HIS A 8 -15.91 71.63 25.41
C HIS A 8 -16.22 72.92 24.65
N ASN A 9 -17.47 73.40 24.76
CA ASN A 9 -17.97 74.63 24.12
C ASN A 9 -17.28 75.93 24.60
N ALA A 10 -16.33 75.85 25.54
CA ALA A 10 -15.58 76.98 26.10
C ALA A 10 -14.32 77.35 25.32
N GLY A 11 -14.13 76.80 24.12
CA GLY A 11 -12.90 76.92 23.33
C GLY A 11 -11.97 75.75 23.60
N TYR A 12 -11.66 74.98 22.55
CA TYR A 12 -10.78 73.83 22.62
C TYR A 12 -9.36 74.24 22.20
N PRO A 13 -8.35 74.19 23.09
CA PRO A 13 -6.99 74.53 22.71
C PRO A 13 -6.46 73.42 21.82
N PHE A 14 -6.45 73.62 20.50
CA PHE A 14 -5.93 72.63 19.54
C PHE A 14 -4.45 72.92 19.28
N ASP A 15 -3.58 72.01 19.69
CA ASP A 15 -2.13 72.10 19.48
C ASP A 15 -1.53 70.77 19.00
N VAL A 16 -0.23 70.80 18.68
CA VAL A 16 0.53 69.62 18.25
C VAL A 16 0.61 68.53 19.33
N GLY A 17 0.48 68.89 20.60
CA GLY A 17 0.49 67.94 21.71
C GLY A 17 -0.73 67.03 21.72
N ILE A 18 -1.89 67.55 21.30
CA ILE A 18 -3.12 66.76 21.14
C ILE A 18 -2.99 65.76 19.99
N LEU A 19 -2.40 66.18 18.87
CA LEU A 19 -2.15 65.26 17.74
C LEU A 19 -1.16 64.16 18.13
N ALA A 20 -0.10 64.49 18.89
CA ALA A 20 0.82 63.51 19.43
C ALA A 20 0.13 62.54 20.41
N PHE A 21 -0.80 63.01 21.23
CA PHE A 21 -1.62 62.16 22.10
C PHE A 21 -2.50 61.19 21.30
N MET A 22 -3.14 61.66 20.23
CA MET A 22 -3.92 60.81 19.32
C MET A 22 -3.02 59.77 18.63
N GLN A 23 -1.83 60.16 18.19
CA GLN A 23 -0.84 59.27 17.58
C GLN A 23 -0.41 58.14 18.52
N ASN A 24 -0.08 58.49 19.77
CA ASN A 24 0.27 57.50 20.77
C ASN A 24 -0.91 56.59 21.14
N ALA A 25 -2.15 57.10 21.11
CA ALA A 25 -3.32 56.30 21.44
C ALA A 25 -3.58 55.18 20.41
N TYR A 26 -3.43 55.43 19.11
CA TYR A 26 -3.64 54.40 18.09
C TYR A 26 -2.48 53.42 17.95
N ASN A 27 -1.27 53.77 18.39
CA ASN A 27 -0.13 52.84 18.40
C ASN A 27 -0.44 51.56 19.19
N LEU A 28 -1.33 51.64 20.18
CA LEU A 28 -1.79 50.48 20.96
C LEU A 28 -2.41 49.38 20.08
N PHE A 29 -3.04 49.74 18.95
CA PHE A 29 -3.68 48.77 18.06
C PHE A 29 -2.69 47.85 17.34
N ASN A 30 -1.43 48.26 17.18
CA ASN A 30 -0.39 47.40 16.64
C ASN A 30 -0.21 46.13 17.48
N HIS A 31 -0.42 46.22 18.81
CA HIS A 31 -0.29 45.05 19.68
C HIS A 31 -1.31 43.94 19.40
N PHE A 32 -2.44 44.23 18.76
CA PHE A 32 -3.36 43.17 18.34
C PHE A 32 -2.75 42.24 17.28
N GLY A 33 -1.76 42.72 16.52
CA GLY A 33 -1.00 41.87 15.61
C GLY A 33 -0.24 40.74 16.31
N HIS A 34 0.11 40.89 17.59
CA HIS A 34 0.73 39.80 18.35
C HIS A 34 -0.19 38.58 18.53
N LEU A 35 -1.52 38.74 18.45
CA LEU A 35 -2.45 37.61 18.47
C LEU A 35 -2.30 36.71 17.24
N ALA A 36 -1.89 37.29 16.12
CA ALA A 36 -1.63 36.60 14.86
C ALA A 36 -0.22 35.99 14.79
N GLY A 37 0.74 36.51 15.58
CA GLY A 37 2.14 36.11 15.56
C GLY A 37 2.98 36.95 14.59
N ASN A 38 4.31 36.91 14.74
CA ASN A 38 5.22 37.68 13.87
C ASN A 38 5.21 37.13 12.44
N LYS A 39 5.41 38.00 11.44
CA LYS A 39 5.32 37.69 10.01
C LYS A 39 3.96 37.07 9.66
N ALA A 40 2.89 37.71 10.11
CA ALA A 40 1.54 37.24 9.84
C ALA A 40 0.86 38.04 8.72
N ILE A 41 0.08 37.36 7.90
CA ILE A 41 -0.86 37.99 6.97
C ILE A 41 -2.19 38.14 7.71
N ILE A 42 -2.60 39.39 7.95
CA ILE A 42 -3.80 39.73 8.72
C ILE A 42 -5.04 39.78 7.82
N SER A 43 -4.91 40.39 6.64
CA SER A 43 -5.98 40.54 5.66
C SER A 43 -5.42 40.75 4.26
N GLY A 44 -6.23 40.46 3.23
CA GLY A 44 -5.81 40.57 1.82
C GLY A 44 -4.64 39.64 1.50
N CYS A 45 -3.70 40.07 0.66
CA CYS A 45 -2.54 39.29 0.20
C CYS A 45 -2.92 37.95 -0.44
N GLU A 46 -3.99 37.95 -1.23
CA GLU A 46 -4.50 36.76 -1.91
C GLU A 46 -3.76 36.54 -3.23
N GLU A 47 -3.42 35.28 -3.51
CA GLU A 47 -2.73 34.92 -4.74
C GLU A 47 -3.73 34.75 -5.88
N ILE A 48 -3.61 35.60 -6.89
CA ILE A 48 -4.40 35.57 -8.12
C ILE A 48 -3.42 35.42 -9.29
N GLY A 49 -3.31 34.20 -9.81
CA GLY A 49 -2.34 33.86 -10.86
C GLY A 49 -0.91 34.05 -10.35
N ASN A 50 -0.16 34.97 -10.95
CA ASN A 50 1.22 35.32 -10.56
C ASN A 50 1.31 36.63 -9.75
N THR A 51 0.19 37.10 -9.22
CA THR A 51 0.11 38.35 -8.46
C THR A 51 -0.49 38.12 -7.08
N ILE A 52 -0.07 38.93 -6.12
CA ILE A 52 -0.65 39.00 -4.78
C ILE A 52 -1.42 40.31 -4.65
N THR A 53 -2.64 40.25 -4.14
CA THR A 53 -3.46 41.46 -3.92
C THR A 53 -2.92 42.31 -2.77
N PRO A 54 -3.28 43.60 -2.70
CA PRO A 54 -2.98 44.44 -1.53
C PRO A 54 -3.58 43.85 -0.24
N GLY A 55 -3.01 44.21 0.90
CA GLY A 55 -3.48 43.70 2.19
C GLY A 55 -2.82 44.34 3.39
N THR A 56 -2.80 43.62 4.52
CA THR A 56 -2.12 44.05 5.74
C THR A 56 -1.30 42.90 6.29
N ILE A 57 -0.04 43.18 6.60
CA ILE A 57 0.89 42.22 7.20
C ILE A 57 1.41 42.77 8.52
N PHE A 58 1.84 41.86 9.41
CA PHE A 58 2.39 42.19 10.70
C PHE A 58 3.85 41.74 10.79
N ILE A 59 4.77 42.67 11.05
CA ILE A 59 6.21 42.41 11.12
C ILE A 59 6.77 43.15 12.35
N ASN A 60 7.52 42.43 13.18
CA ASN A 60 8.32 42.96 14.29
C ASN A 60 7.55 43.90 15.25
N GLY A 61 6.26 43.63 15.48
CA GLY A 61 5.44 44.41 16.42
C GLY A 61 4.57 45.48 15.78
N GLU A 62 4.59 45.65 14.46
CA GLU A 62 3.87 46.72 13.76
C GLU A 62 3.07 46.20 12.54
N LEU A 63 1.92 46.81 12.29
CA LEU A 63 1.07 46.53 11.14
C LEU A 63 1.47 47.41 9.95
N PHE A 64 1.70 46.79 8.80
CA PHE A 64 2.02 47.49 7.56
C PHE A 64 0.97 47.23 6.48
N PRO A 65 0.52 48.28 5.78
CA PRO A 65 -0.19 48.13 4.51
C PRO A 65 0.74 47.44 3.50
N PHE A 66 0.23 46.40 2.83
CA PHE A 66 0.93 45.69 1.79
C PHE A 66 0.43 46.11 0.42
N GLU A 67 1.32 46.56 -0.46
CA GLU A 67 0.98 47.11 -1.79
C GLU A 67 0.50 46.04 -2.78
N GLY A 68 0.80 44.76 -2.55
CA GLY A 68 0.56 43.71 -3.53
C GLY A 68 1.57 43.75 -4.69
N GLY A 69 1.21 43.14 -5.81
CA GLY A 69 2.00 43.13 -7.06
C GLY A 69 2.41 41.73 -7.51
N ALA A 70 3.38 41.65 -8.41
CA ALA A 70 3.92 40.36 -8.86
C ALA A 70 4.55 39.59 -7.68
N LYS A 71 4.25 38.30 -7.57
CA LYS A 71 4.74 37.46 -6.48
C LYS A 71 6.28 37.43 -6.49
N GLY A 72 6.88 37.80 -5.37
CA GLY A 72 8.33 37.75 -5.16
C GLY A 72 8.68 36.88 -3.94
N ASP A 73 9.96 36.50 -3.85
CA ASP A 73 10.44 35.66 -2.74
C ASP A 73 10.61 36.43 -1.43
N THR A 74 10.72 37.77 -1.52
CA THR A 74 11.11 38.62 -0.39
C THR A 74 10.29 39.90 -0.33
N VAL A 75 9.98 40.33 0.89
CA VAL A 75 9.26 41.56 1.24
C VAL A 75 10.20 42.51 1.98
N ILE A 76 10.06 43.79 1.68
CA ILE A 76 10.77 44.89 2.34
C ILE A 76 9.76 45.92 2.86
N ILE A 77 10.15 46.67 3.88
CA ILE A 77 9.41 47.84 4.34
C ILE A 77 10.01 49.07 3.65
N LYS A 78 9.22 49.72 2.81
CA LYS A 78 9.52 51.01 2.21
C LYS A 78 9.12 52.12 3.19
N GLU A 79 9.95 53.16 3.26
CA GLU A 79 9.69 54.34 4.07
C GLU A 79 9.83 55.56 3.14
N GLU A 80 8.76 56.35 3.06
CA GLU A 80 8.69 57.58 2.28
C GLU A 80 8.42 58.74 3.24
N THR A 81 9.33 59.72 3.25
CA THR A 81 9.24 60.91 4.09
C THR A 81 8.84 62.09 3.22
N ASN A 82 7.67 62.67 3.49
CA ASN A 82 7.22 63.90 2.85
C ASN A 82 7.68 65.09 3.69
N GLU A 83 8.47 65.98 3.11
CA GLU A 83 8.98 67.18 3.77
C GLU A 83 8.28 68.43 3.24
N VAL A 84 7.97 69.37 4.14
CA VAL A 84 7.36 70.66 3.77
C VAL A 84 8.12 71.80 4.41
N THR A 85 8.02 72.98 3.81
CA THR A 85 8.51 74.23 4.41
C THR A 85 7.49 74.72 5.43
N PHE A 86 7.92 74.86 6.67
CA PHE A 86 7.09 75.40 7.75
C PHE A 86 7.09 76.94 7.71
N ASP A 87 6.20 77.58 8.47
CA ASP A 87 6.03 79.05 8.47
C ASP A 87 7.30 79.83 8.87
N ASP A 88 8.28 79.15 9.48
CA ASP A 88 9.60 79.69 9.81
C ASP A 88 10.60 79.65 8.64
N GLY A 89 10.17 79.16 7.48
CA GLY A 89 10.97 79.03 6.26
C GLY A 89 11.89 77.81 6.22
N PHE A 90 11.87 76.96 7.25
CA PHE A 90 12.71 75.75 7.30
C PHE A 90 11.94 74.52 6.78
N LEU A 91 12.66 73.69 6.03
CA LEU A 91 12.14 72.42 5.51
C LEU A 91 12.24 71.35 6.60
N ARG A 92 11.13 70.68 6.91
CA ARG A 92 11.07 69.64 7.95
C ARG A 92 10.14 68.49 7.49
N PRO A 93 10.35 67.26 7.99
CA PRO A 93 9.46 66.14 7.70
C PRO A 93 8.07 66.38 8.27
N LEU A 94 7.05 66.27 7.42
CA LEU A 94 5.65 66.37 7.77
C LEU A 94 5.07 65.01 8.17
N GLU A 95 5.31 64.00 7.34
CA GLU A 95 4.78 62.65 7.52
C GLU A 95 5.74 61.60 6.99
N ASN A 96 5.76 60.44 7.66
CA ASN A 96 6.47 59.25 7.22
C ASN A 96 5.43 58.17 6.90
N ILE A 97 5.44 57.69 5.66
CA ILE A 97 4.57 56.62 5.19
C ILE A 97 5.41 55.35 5.09
N ARG A 98 5.00 54.31 5.80
CA ARG A 98 5.67 53.00 5.78
C ARG A 98 4.76 51.95 5.18
N THR A 99 5.18 51.37 4.06
CA THR A 99 4.43 50.32 3.34
C THR A 99 5.30 49.10 3.14
N ALA A 100 4.68 47.93 3.12
CA ALA A 100 5.33 46.69 2.77
C ALA A 100 5.10 46.36 1.29
N ALA A 101 6.14 45.92 0.61
CA ALA A 101 6.05 45.52 -0.79
C ALA A 101 7.09 44.45 -1.12
N PHE A 102 6.86 43.72 -2.22
CA PHE A 102 7.88 42.82 -2.75
C PHE A 102 9.11 43.60 -3.20
N GLY A 103 10.28 43.11 -2.84
CA GLY A 103 11.55 43.76 -3.15
C GLY A 103 12.72 43.10 -2.44
N ARG A 104 13.93 43.58 -2.73
CA ARG A 104 15.16 43.15 -2.05
C ARG A 104 15.88 44.38 -1.53
N SER A 105 16.39 44.29 -0.30
CA SER A 105 17.19 45.33 0.35
C SER A 105 18.37 44.67 1.07
N THR A 106 18.92 45.33 2.08
CA THR A 106 19.90 44.71 2.97
C THR A 106 19.29 43.51 3.71
N PRO A 107 20.10 42.50 4.12
CA PRO A 107 19.59 41.29 4.78
C PRO A 107 18.75 41.58 6.03
N GLU A 108 19.09 42.62 6.78
CA GLU A 108 18.39 43.04 8.01
C GLU A 108 17.00 43.65 7.75
N LYS A 109 16.78 44.16 6.53
CA LYS A 109 15.53 44.82 6.10
C LYS A 109 14.74 43.99 5.10
N THR A 110 15.14 42.73 4.88
CA THR A 110 14.53 41.82 3.92
C THR A 110 13.93 40.63 4.66
N TYR A 111 12.66 40.34 4.38
CA TYR A 111 11.92 39.24 4.99
C TYR A 111 11.50 38.24 3.91
N ASN A 112 11.74 36.95 4.12
CA ASN A 112 11.30 35.93 3.18
C ASN A 112 9.78 35.85 3.18
N TRP A 113 9.16 35.84 2.00
CA TRP A 113 7.71 35.74 1.86
C TRP A 113 7.19 34.38 2.37
N GLU A 114 7.97 33.30 2.21
CA GLU A 114 7.61 31.97 2.71
C GLU A 114 7.49 31.90 4.24
N ASP A 115 8.15 32.81 4.96
CA ASP A 115 8.01 32.89 6.42
C ASP A 115 6.65 33.47 6.84
N PHE A 116 5.92 34.11 5.91
CA PHE A 116 4.64 34.72 6.24
C PHE A 116 3.53 33.69 6.30
N GLN A 117 2.87 33.61 7.45
CA GLN A 117 1.75 32.70 7.65
C GLN A 117 0.43 33.46 7.66
N ARG A 118 -0.55 32.93 6.93
CA ARG A 118 -1.93 33.42 6.99
C ARG A 118 -2.61 32.88 8.24
N VAL A 119 -3.14 33.80 9.04
CA VAL A 119 -3.92 33.44 10.22
C VAL A 119 -5.34 33.13 9.79
N SER A 120 -5.83 31.94 10.15
CA SER A 120 -7.22 31.57 9.95
C SER A 120 -8.10 32.32 10.94
N ASN A 121 -9.34 32.62 10.54
CA ASN A 121 -10.24 33.32 11.45
C ASN A 121 -10.51 32.46 12.71
N LEU A 122 -10.74 33.13 13.84
CA LEU A 122 -11.01 32.47 15.13
C LEU A 122 -12.26 31.58 15.11
N GLN A 123 -13.24 31.87 14.23
CA GLN A 123 -14.46 31.06 14.07
C GLN A 123 -14.18 29.70 13.39
N ASN A 124 -13.14 29.64 12.55
CA ASN A 124 -12.72 28.45 11.81
C ASN A 124 -11.73 27.60 12.62
N LEU A 125 -11.01 28.18 13.58
CA LEU A 125 -10.09 27.45 14.46
C LEU A 125 -10.78 26.28 15.19
N GLY A 126 -12.03 26.47 15.62
CA GLY A 126 -12.84 25.43 16.25
C GLY A 126 -13.23 24.29 15.29
N LYS A 127 -13.45 24.60 14.00
CA LYS A 127 -13.77 23.62 12.96
C LYS A 127 -12.53 22.83 12.54
N ASN A 128 -11.40 23.50 12.35
CA ASN A 128 -10.13 22.86 11.99
C ASN A 128 -9.65 21.87 13.07
N LYS A 129 -9.97 22.10 14.35
CA LYS A 129 -9.69 21.14 15.43
C LYS A 129 -10.49 19.83 15.27
N ALA A 130 -11.72 19.90 14.78
CA ALA A 130 -12.54 18.72 14.48
C ALA A 130 -12.01 17.97 13.26
N GLU A 131 -11.58 18.68 12.22
CA GLU A 131 -10.96 18.10 11.01
C GLU A 131 -9.62 17.42 11.33
N ASN A 132 -8.79 18.01 12.19
CA ASN A 132 -7.55 17.38 12.63
C ASN A 132 -7.79 16.10 13.44
N LYS A 133 -8.86 16.05 14.24
CA LYS A 133 -9.25 14.83 14.96
C LYS A 133 -9.70 13.73 13.98
N ALA A 134 -10.55 14.08 13.01
CA ALA A 134 -10.99 13.14 11.98
C ALA A 134 -9.81 12.63 11.14
N LEU A 135 -8.84 13.50 10.80
CA LEU A 135 -7.64 13.13 10.07
C LEU A 135 -6.75 12.15 10.85
N GLU A 136 -6.55 12.38 12.16
CA GLU A 136 -5.79 11.46 13.01
C GLU A 136 -6.50 10.12 13.18
N GLU A 137 -7.82 10.11 13.36
CA GLU A 137 -8.62 8.87 13.41
C GLU A 137 -8.49 8.07 12.09
N LEU A 138 -8.51 8.76 10.95
CA LEU A 138 -8.37 8.14 9.62
C LEU A 138 -6.95 7.61 9.38
N LYS A 139 -5.91 8.31 9.86
CA LYS A 139 -4.53 7.80 9.87
C LYS A 139 -4.38 6.54 10.71
N ASP A 140 -4.99 6.53 11.89
CA ASP A 140 -4.99 5.36 12.79
C ASP A 140 -5.71 4.16 12.17
N GLU A 141 -6.86 4.39 11.52
CA GLU A 141 -7.59 3.35 10.80
C GLU A 141 -6.77 2.80 9.63
N VAL A 142 -6.16 3.66 8.81
CA VAL A 142 -5.25 3.25 7.75
C VAL A 142 -4.04 2.49 8.31
N GLY A 143 -3.50 2.89 9.46
CA GLY A 143 -2.43 2.19 10.15
C GLY A 143 -2.83 0.77 10.59
N LYS A 144 -4.02 0.62 11.16
CA LYS A 144 -4.59 -0.69 11.53
C LYS A 144 -4.85 -1.58 10.31
N LEU A 145 -5.43 -1.01 9.25
CA LEU A 145 -5.67 -1.73 7.99
C LEU A 145 -4.37 -2.18 7.33
N LYS A 146 -3.31 -1.35 7.34
CA LYS A 146 -1.99 -1.74 6.83
C LYS A 146 -1.38 -2.90 7.63
N LYS A 147 -1.50 -2.88 8.97
CA LYS A 147 -1.03 -3.99 9.82
C LYS A 147 -1.82 -5.28 9.60
N GLN A 148 -3.14 -5.20 9.42
CA GLN A 148 -3.96 -6.37 9.08
C GLN A 148 -3.63 -6.94 7.70
N LYS A 149 -3.33 -6.09 6.71
CA LYS A 149 -2.91 -6.51 5.36
C LYS A 149 -1.53 -7.18 5.33
N GLN A 150 -0.68 -6.92 6.32
CA GLN A 150 0.65 -7.53 6.45
C GLN A 150 0.62 -8.99 6.92
N ALA A 151 -0.57 -9.51 7.28
CA ALA A 151 -0.72 -10.88 7.81
C ALA A 151 -0.55 -11.99 6.76
N VAL A 152 -0.68 -11.67 5.46
CA VAL A 152 -0.50 -12.67 4.39
C VAL A 152 0.89 -12.50 3.76
N PRO A 153 1.80 -13.48 3.92
CA PRO A 153 3.11 -13.42 3.29
C PRO A 153 2.99 -13.57 1.76
N ILE A 154 3.81 -12.81 1.03
CA ILE A 154 3.92 -12.93 -0.44
C ILE A 154 4.41 -14.34 -0.79
N GLY A 155 3.76 -14.96 -1.78
CA GLY A 155 4.02 -16.34 -2.19
C GLY A 155 3.18 -17.40 -1.47
N LEU A 156 2.27 -17.01 -0.55
CA LEU A 156 1.34 -17.96 0.07
C LEU A 156 0.42 -18.57 -0.99
N ILE A 157 0.38 -19.90 -1.05
CA ILE A 157 -0.55 -20.67 -1.89
C ILE A 157 -1.73 -21.12 -1.03
N ALA A 158 -2.95 -20.80 -1.45
CA ALA A 158 -4.19 -21.15 -0.76
C ALA A 158 -5.19 -21.88 -1.67
N LEU A 159 -6.08 -22.66 -1.06
CA LEU A 159 -7.21 -23.29 -1.73
C LEU A 159 -8.35 -22.28 -1.93
N TRP A 160 -8.89 -22.22 -3.14
CA TRP A 160 -9.95 -21.32 -3.55
C TRP A 160 -11.13 -22.10 -4.13
N GLY A 161 -12.30 -21.95 -3.50
CA GLY A 161 -13.52 -22.69 -3.85
C GLY A 161 -14.42 -22.02 -4.89
N LYS A 162 -14.04 -20.86 -5.43
CA LYS A 162 -14.83 -20.03 -6.33
C LYS A 162 -14.17 -19.94 -7.72
N PRO A 163 -14.87 -19.47 -8.76
CA PRO A 163 -14.28 -19.35 -10.10
C PRO A 163 -13.16 -18.31 -10.15
N ALA A 164 -12.31 -18.42 -11.19
CA ALA A 164 -11.16 -17.55 -11.42
C ALA A 164 -11.52 -16.06 -11.56
N SER A 165 -12.75 -15.76 -11.98
CA SER A 165 -13.27 -14.38 -12.08
C SER A 165 -13.47 -13.69 -10.74
N GLU A 166 -13.54 -14.45 -9.65
CA GLU A 166 -13.77 -13.94 -8.29
C GLU A 166 -12.49 -13.93 -7.44
N ILE A 167 -11.31 -14.10 -8.04
CA ILE A 167 -10.03 -14.06 -7.31
C ILE A 167 -9.87 -12.66 -6.69
N PRO A 168 -9.64 -12.55 -5.36
CA PRO A 168 -9.47 -11.26 -4.71
C PRO A 168 -8.27 -10.47 -5.25
N ALA A 169 -8.34 -9.14 -5.19
CA ALA A 169 -7.20 -8.28 -5.52
C ALA A 169 -5.97 -8.64 -4.68
N GLY A 170 -4.79 -8.62 -5.30
CA GLY A 170 -3.53 -9.06 -4.71
C GLY A 170 -3.28 -10.57 -4.76
N TRP A 171 -4.22 -11.35 -5.29
CA TRP A 171 -4.07 -12.78 -5.56
C TRP A 171 -4.09 -13.05 -7.06
N ARG A 172 -3.41 -14.11 -7.47
CA ARG A 172 -3.47 -14.66 -8.83
C ARG A 172 -3.65 -16.16 -8.80
N GLU A 173 -4.09 -16.74 -9.90
CA GLU A 173 -4.12 -18.20 -10.03
C GLU A 173 -2.71 -18.79 -10.03
N TYR A 174 -2.51 -19.86 -9.24
CA TYR A 174 -1.28 -20.63 -9.24
C TYR A 174 -1.35 -21.80 -10.23
N VAL A 175 -0.94 -21.52 -11.46
CA VAL A 175 -1.02 -22.44 -12.62
C VAL A 175 -0.27 -23.76 -12.44
N ASN A 176 0.83 -23.79 -11.68
CA ASN A 176 1.68 -24.97 -11.57
C ASN A 176 1.03 -26.14 -10.81
N LEU A 177 -0.03 -25.90 -10.03
CA LEU A 177 -0.79 -26.94 -9.31
C LEU A 177 -2.08 -27.37 -10.02
N ARG A 178 -2.34 -26.91 -11.25
CA ARG A 178 -3.54 -27.32 -12.01
C ARG A 178 -3.56 -28.83 -12.22
N GLY A 179 -4.57 -29.50 -11.66
CA GLY A 179 -4.77 -30.94 -11.79
C GLY A 179 -3.65 -31.78 -11.18
N ARG A 180 -2.94 -31.23 -10.19
CA ARG A 180 -1.85 -31.89 -9.44
C ARG A 180 -2.15 -31.82 -7.95
N MET A 181 -1.78 -32.87 -7.24
CA MET A 181 -1.84 -32.90 -5.78
C MET A 181 -0.54 -32.32 -5.21
N PRO A 182 -0.58 -31.32 -4.32
CA PRO A 182 0.62 -30.81 -3.68
C PRO A 182 1.19 -31.85 -2.72
N ILE A 183 2.50 -32.07 -2.79
CA ILE A 183 3.27 -32.89 -1.87
C ILE A 183 4.27 -31.96 -1.18
N GLY A 184 4.40 -32.07 0.14
CA GLY A 184 5.38 -31.29 0.91
C GLY A 184 6.80 -31.65 0.48
N ILE A 185 7.69 -30.65 0.42
CA ILE A 185 9.11 -30.91 0.22
C ILE A 185 9.63 -31.75 1.39
N ASP A 186 10.37 -32.80 1.07
CA ASP A 186 11.08 -33.63 2.03
C ASP A 186 12.59 -33.52 1.76
N PRO A 187 13.30 -32.64 2.47
CA PRO A 187 14.74 -32.45 2.29
C PRO A 187 15.57 -33.72 2.56
N ASP A 188 15.05 -34.62 3.39
CA ASP A 188 15.72 -35.86 3.80
C ASP A 188 15.39 -37.03 2.88
N TYR A 189 14.59 -36.79 1.82
CA TYR A 189 14.26 -37.81 0.84
C TYR A 189 15.51 -38.37 0.16
N VAL A 190 15.70 -39.67 0.35
CA VAL A 190 16.71 -40.48 -0.34
C VAL A 190 16.00 -41.68 -0.95
N LYS A 191 16.19 -41.90 -2.24
CA LYS A 191 15.67 -43.08 -2.92
C LYS A 191 16.13 -44.35 -2.22
N THR A 192 15.17 -45.16 -1.79
CA THR A 192 15.41 -46.48 -1.19
C THR A 192 15.31 -47.59 -2.23
N LYS A 193 15.62 -48.83 -1.83
CA LYS A 193 15.47 -50.00 -2.72
C LYS A 193 14.02 -50.36 -2.99
N ASP A 194 13.11 -49.90 -2.13
CA ASP A 194 11.67 -50.17 -2.23
C ASP A 194 10.96 -49.17 -3.15
N ASP A 195 11.64 -48.07 -3.50
CA ASP A 195 11.11 -47.08 -4.44
C ASP A 195 11.28 -47.52 -5.90
N VAL A 196 10.14 -47.67 -6.59
CA VAL A 196 10.08 -48.02 -8.02
C VAL A 196 10.88 -47.03 -8.89
N GLN A 197 10.92 -45.75 -8.49
CA GLN A 197 11.67 -44.70 -9.18
C GLN A 197 12.14 -43.61 -8.20
N ASP A 198 13.02 -42.72 -8.67
CA ASP A 198 13.38 -41.53 -7.91
C ASP A 198 12.25 -40.49 -8.03
N TYR A 199 11.56 -40.22 -6.92
CA TYR A 199 10.46 -39.24 -6.87
C TYR A 199 10.95 -37.80 -6.68
N ARG A 200 12.25 -37.61 -6.35
CA ARG A 200 12.90 -36.30 -6.18
C ARG A 200 12.14 -35.35 -5.25
N LEU A 201 11.60 -35.87 -4.14
CA LEU A 201 10.79 -35.10 -3.18
C LEU A 201 11.60 -34.05 -2.40
N ASN A 202 12.92 -34.10 -2.51
CA ASN A 202 13.88 -33.13 -1.96
C ASN A 202 14.08 -31.89 -2.84
N ALA A 203 13.44 -31.78 -4.00
CA ALA A 203 13.56 -30.65 -4.90
C ALA A 203 12.21 -29.97 -5.16
N LEU A 204 12.21 -28.63 -5.16
CA LEU A 204 11.04 -27.83 -5.51
C LEU A 204 10.67 -27.99 -6.99
N ASN A 205 9.39 -27.82 -7.30
CA ASN A 205 8.81 -27.89 -8.65
C ASN A 205 9.00 -29.23 -9.38
N GLN A 206 9.39 -30.30 -8.66
CA GLN A 206 9.32 -31.64 -9.20
C GLN A 206 7.87 -32.09 -9.33
N SER A 207 7.61 -32.91 -10.34
CA SER A 207 6.28 -33.45 -10.58
C SER A 207 6.34 -34.86 -11.10
N GLY A 208 5.40 -35.68 -10.65
CA GLY A 208 5.21 -37.04 -11.11
C GLY A 208 3.78 -37.50 -10.82
N GLY A 209 3.59 -38.81 -10.85
CA GLY A 209 2.29 -39.46 -10.65
C GLY A 209 1.52 -39.68 -11.94
N GLU A 210 0.59 -40.63 -11.87
CA GLU A 210 -0.22 -41.08 -13.01
C GLU A 210 -1.70 -41.03 -12.63
N ARG A 211 -2.55 -40.52 -13.52
CA ARG A 211 -4.02 -40.48 -13.30
C ARG A 211 -4.65 -41.86 -13.47
N SER A 212 -4.12 -42.62 -14.42
CA SER A 212 -4.58 -43.97 -14.73
C SER A 212 -3.36 -44.84 -14.94
N HIS A 213 -3.38 -46.03 -14.35
CA HIS A 213 -2.25 -46.95 -14.36
C HIS A 213 -2.68 -48.28 -14.98
N LYS A 214 -1.74 -48.91 -15.69
CA LYS A 214 -1.92 -50.22 -16.30
C LYS A 214 -0.88 -51.16 -15.71
N LEU A 215 -1.35 -52.25 -15.11
CA LEU A 215 -0.49 -53.24 -14.48
C LEU A 215 0.52 -53.80 -15.48
N THR A 216 1.77 -53.81 -15.06
CA THR A 216 2.89 -54.42 -15.76
C THR A 216 3.11 -55.85 -15.26
N ILE A 217 3.85 -56.65 -16.03
CA ILE A 217 4.19 -58.03 -15.65
C ILE A 217 4.91 -58.07 -14.29
N ALA A 218 5.72 -57.07 -13.97
CA ALA A 218 6.44 -56.97 -12.70
C ALA A 218 5.53 -56.68 -11.49
N GLU A 219 4.33 -56.12 -11.72
CA GLU A 219 3.36 -55.78 -10.68
C GLU A 219 2.35 -56.91 -10.42
N ILE A 220 2.37 -57.96 -11.24
CA ILE A 220 1.54 -59.15 -11.03
C ILE A 220 2.22 -60.05 -9.99
N PRO A 221 1.57 -60.37 -8.86
CA PRO A 221 2.11 -61.31 -7.89
C PRO A 221 2.38 -62.68 -8.50
N SER A 222 3.43 -63.35 -8.01
CA SER A 222 3.66 -64.76 -8.35
C SER A 222 2.42 -65.58 -7.99
N HIS A 223 1.90 -66.31 -8.97
CA HIS A 223 0.73 -67.15 -8.83
C HIS A 223 0.95 -68.46 -9.59
N SER A 224 0.15 -69.47 -9.27
CA SER A 224 0.19 -70.77 -9.95
C SER A 224 -1.23 -71.24 -10.23
N HIS A 225 -1.36 -72.12 -11.20
CA HIS A 225 -2.63 -72.76 -11.55
C HIS A 225 -2.48 -74.27 -11.35
N ASN A 226 -3.51 -74.88 -10.76
CA ASN A 226 -3.63 -76.33 -10.75
C ASN A 226 -4.34 -76.77 -12.04
N ILE A 227 -3.75 -77.73 -12.76
CA ILE A 227 -4.37 -78.32 -13.94
C ILE A 227 -4.76 -79.75 -13.56
N GLU A 228 -6.07 -79.99 -13.44
CA GLU A 228 -6.63 -81.30 -13.10
C GLU A 228 -7.05 -82.07 -14.37
N GLY A 229 -7.07 -83.41 -14.29
CA GLY A 229 -7.53 -84.26 -15.39
C GLY A 229 -6.54 -84.37 -16.56
N LEU A 230 -5.23 -84.28 -16.29
CA LEU A 230 -4.23 -84.67 -17.28
C LEU A 230 -4.41 -86.17 -17.61
N PRO A 231 -4.49 -86.56 -18.91
CA PRO A 231 -4.56 -87.96 -19.27
C PRO A 231 -3.31 -88.65 -18.75
N THR A 232 -3.48 -89.63 -17.87
CA THR A 232 -2.35 -90.38 -17.31
C THR A 232 -2.01 -91.55 -18.23
N GLN A 233 -0.71 -91.81 -18.39
CA GLN A 233 -0.27 -93.01 -19.09
C GLN A 233 -0.70 -94.24 -18.29
N ILE A 234 -1.56 -95.07 -18.87
CA ILE A 234 -1.92 -96.37 -18.29
C ILE A 234 -0.80 -97.33 -18.66
N ASN A 235 0.00 -97.73 -17.66
CA ASN A 235 0.98 -98.80 -17.83
C ASN A 235 0.28 -100.14 -17.58
N ASP A 236 -0.10 -100.81 -18.66
CA ASP A 236 -0.64 -102.17 -18.58
C ASP A 236 0.49 -103.21 -18.63
N THR A 237 0.46 -104.17 -17.69
CA THR A 237 1.44 -105.26 -17.57
C THR A 237 0.77 -106.62 -17.83
N ASP A 238 -0.11 -106.72 -18.81
CA ASP A 238 -0.77 -107.99 -19.17
C ASP A 238 0.12 -108.94 -20.01
N ARG A 239 1.36 -108.57 -20.32
CA ARG A 239 2.29 -109.37 -21.17
C ARG A 239 3.49 -110.00 -20.47
N GLY A 240 3.50 -110.00 -19.13
CA GLY A 240 4.61 -110.54 -18.34
C GLY A 240 5.79 -109.58 -18.16
N ILE A 241 6.72 -109.96 -17.28
CA ILE A 241 7.81 -109.10 -16.79
C ILE A 241 8.68 -108.62 -17.95
N GLY A 242 8.72 -107.30 -18.16
CA GLY A 242 9.59 -106.63 -19.15
C GLY A 242 8.90 -106.11 -20.42
N HIS A 243 7.58 -106.29 -20.58
CA HIS A 243 6.84 -105.79 -21.72
C HIS A 243 5.69 -104.87 -21.30
N ASN A 244 5.83 -103.57 -21.55
CA ASN A 244 4.83 -102.54 -21.32
C ASN A 244 4.24 -102.03 -22.64
N SER A 245 2.90 -102.00 -22.72
CA SER A 245 2.19 -101.40 -23.86
C SER A 245 1.85 -99.96 -23.49
N GLN A 246 2.42 -98.99 -24.18
CA GLN A 246 2.11 -97.58 -23.96
C GLN A 246 0.97 -97.16 -24.90
N PHE A 247 -0.23 -96.95 -24.35
CA PHE A 247 -1.38 -96.43 -25.08
C PHE A 247 -1.76 -95.06 -24.50
N SER A 248 -1.69 -94.01 -25.32
CA SER A 248 -2.23 -92.68 -24.97
C SER A 248 -3.36 -92.34 -25.94
N ILE A 249 -4.44 -91.76 -25.41
CA ILE A 249 -5.56 -91.24 -26.19
C ILE A 249 -5.36 -89.75 -26.56
N ASP A 250 -4.40 -89.05 -25.94
CA ASP A 250 -4.17 -87.61 -26.10
C ASP A 250 -2.72 -87.19 -25.74
N ASP A 251 -2.33 -85.94 -26.00
CA ASP A 251 -1.03 -85.36 -25.63
C ASP A 251 -0.90 -85.18 -24.10
N ILE A 252 0.08 -85.86 -23.51
CA ILE A 252 0.28 -85.95 -22.05
C ILE A 252 1.23 -84.88 -21.50
N ASP A 253 2.00 -84.21 -22.36
CA ASP A 253 3.17 -83.43 -21.91
C ASP A 253 2.87 -81.94 -21.74
N THR A 254 1.91 -81.37 -22.48
CA THR A 254 1.60 -79.94 -22.39
C THR A 254 0.12 -79.61 -22.50
N ARG A 255 -0.40 -78.79 -21.57
CA ARG A 255 -1.72 -78.14 -21.71
C ARG A 255 -1.58 -76.64 -21.45
N THR A 256 -1.97 -75.82 -22.42
CA THR A 256 -1.97 -74.37 -22.31
C THR A 256 -3.26 -73.89 -21.65
N SER A 257 -3.16 -73.08 -20.60
CA SER A 257 -4.31 -72.40 -20.02
C SER A 257 -4.79 -71.26 -20.91
N THR A 258 -6.08 -70.92 -20.83
CA THR A 258 -6.62 -69.75 -21.51
C THR A 258 -6.15 -68.47 -20.82
N SER A 259 -5.78 -67.45 -21.61
CA SER A 259 -5.46 -66.13 -21.06
C SER A 259 -6.68 -65.53 -20.35
N THR A 260 -6.47 -65.02 -19.13
CA THR A 260 -7.48 -64.29 -18.35
C THR A 260 -6.89 -62.97 -17.90
N GLY A 261 -7.70 -61.90 -17.96
CA GLY A 261 -7.28 -60.53 -17.64
C GLY A 261 -7.61 -59.58 -18.79
N GLY A 262 -8.16 -58.41 -18.47
CA GLY A 262 -8.57 -57.42 -19.47
C GLY A 262 -7.46 -56.46 -19.90
N ASP A 263 -6.34 -56.43 -19.16
CA ASP A 263 -5.18 -55.55 -19.41
C ASP A 263 -5.57 -54.06 -19.62
N GLN A 264 -6.66 -53.65 -18.96
CA GLN A 264 -7.22 -52.30 -19.03
C GLN A 264 -6.60 -51.41 -17.96
N HIS A 265 -6.54 -50.10 -18.24
CA HIS A 265 -6.11 -49.14 -17.25
C HIS A 265 -7.16 -49.02 -16.13
N HIS A 266 -6.71 -48.81 -14.90
CA HIS A 266 -7.58 -48.50 -13.77
C HIS A 266 -7.33 -47.07 -13.26
N ASN A 267 -8.30 -46.52 -12.53
CA ASN A 267 -8.16 -45.22 -11.89
C ASN A 267 -7.12 -45.31 -10.77
N ASN A 268 -6.18 -44.36 -10.73
CA ASN A 268 -5.17 -44.23 -9.68
C ASN A 268 -5.38 -42.95 -8.83
N MET A 269 -6.46 -42.19 -9.08
CA MET A 269 -6.78 -41.00 -8.30
C MET A 269 -7.63 -41.36 -7.08
N PRO A 270 -7.22 -40.94 -5.85
CA PRO A 270 -8.09 -41.02 -4.68
C PRO A 270 -9.33 -40.12 -4.86
N PRO A 271 -10.40 -40.31 -4.06
CA PRO A 271 -11.54 -39.40 -4.06
C PRO A 271 -11.10 -37.93 -3.92
N TYR A 272 -11.54 -37.06 -4.84
CA TYR A 272 -11.08 -35.67 -4.90
C TYR A 272 -12.24 -34.69 -5.14
N ARG A 273 -12.01 -33.42 -4.76
CA ARG A 273 -12.87 -32.28 -5.10
C ARG A 273 -12.05 -31.28 -5.88
N VAL A 274 -12.58 -30.83 -7.02
CA VAL A 274 -11.92 -29.82 -7.84
C VAL A 274 -12.06 -28.46 -7.17
N VAL A 275 -10.93 -27.84 -6.86
CA VAL A 275 -10.78 -26.47 -6.33
C VAL A 275 -9.65 -25.79 -7.08
N GLN A 276 -9.60 -24.46 -7.01
CA GLN A 276 -8.54 -23.67 -7.61
C GLN A 276 -7.44 -23.39 -6.59
N PHE A 277 -6.18 -23.28 -7.05
CA PHE A 277 -5.08 -22.80 -6.22
C PHE A 277 -4.76 -21.36 -6.58
N ILE A 278 -4.60 -20.50 -5.59
CA ILE A 278 -4.26 -19.09 -5.76
C ILE A 278 -3.01 -18.73 -4.95
N GLU A 279 -2.20 -17.81 -5.47
CA GLU A 279 -0.99 -17.29 -4.84
C GLU A 279 -1.14 -15.81 -4.52
N TYR A 280 -0.76 -15.40 -3.31
CA TYR A 280 -0.73 -13.98 -2.95
C TYR A 280 0.52 -13.30 -3.50
N VAL A 281 0.32 -12.30 -4.36
CA VAL A 281 1.40 -11.54 -5.02
C VAL A 281 1.59 -10.14 -4.43
N GLY A 282 0.72 -9.71 -3.52
CA GLY A 282 0.70 -8.35 -2.98
C GLY A 282 -0.17 -7.40 -3.79
N PHE A 283 -0.49 -6.25 -3.20
CA PHE A 283 -1.26 -5.17 -3.82
C PHE A 283 -0.38 -4.26 -4.67
#